data_AF-A0A511R0V6-F1
#
_entry.id   AF-A0A511R0V6-F1
#
_cell.length_a   1.000
_cell.length_b   1.000
_cell.length_c   1.000
_cell.angle_alpha   90.00
_cell.angle_beta   90.00
_cell.angle_gamma   90.00
#
_symmetry.space_group_name_H-M   'P 1'
#
loop_
_entity.id
_entity.type
_entity.pdbx_description
1 polymer ?
#
loop_
_entity_poly.entity_id
_entity_poly.type
_entity_poly.pdbx_seq_one_letter_code
_entity_poly.pdbx_strand_id
1 'polypeptide(L)' 'MNATLNKVYVIRVWYEPSPGGEIWRASLSEGEERHYFAEPSALTAFLLQEMEESREEAPE' A
#
# COMPACT_ATOMS: atom_id res chain seq x y z
N MET A 1 5.20 -25.78 9.62
CA MET A 1 6.17 -24.83 9.03
C MET A 1 5.43 -23.51 8.83
N ASN A 2 5.49 -22.60 9.80
CA ASN A 2 5.00 -21.24 9.60
C ASN A 2 6.08 -20.49 8.83
N ALA A 3 6.05 -20.62 7.51
CA ALA A 3 6.74 -19.67 6.66
C ALA A 3 5.97 -18.36 6.82
N THR A 4 6.56 -17.38 7.49
CA THR A 4 6.14 -15.98 7.31
C THR A 4 6.18 -15.73 5.80
N LEU A 5 4.99 -15.69 5.19
CA LEU A 5 4.84 -15.40 3.78
C LEU A 5 5.33 -13.96 3.60
N ASN A 6 6.53 -13.80 3.05
CA ASN A 6 7.04 -12.49 2.69
C ASN A 6 6.12 -11.91 1.62
N LYS A 7 5.20 -11.01 2.02
CA LYS A 7 4.39 -10.23 1.09
C LYS A 7 5.30 -9.23 0.36
N VAL A 8 5.18 -9.17 -0.96
CA VAL A 8 5.95 -8.25 -1.80
C VAL A 8 4.98 -7.30 -2.48
N TYR A 9 5.12 -6.02 -2.16
CA TYR A 9 4.29 -4.96 -2.71
C TYR A 9 5.05 -4.16 -3.76
N VAL A 10 4.38 -3.82 -4.85
CA VAL A 10 4.86 -2.84 -5.83
C VAL A 10 4.16 -1.52 -5.58
N ILE A 11 4.93 -0.49 -5.23
CA ILE A 11 4.43 0.85 -4.96
C ILE A 11 4.74 1.74 -6.17
N ARG A 12 3.73 2.49 -6.60
CA ARG A 12 3.90 3.54 -7.61
C ARG A 12 3.38 4.86 -7.05
N VAL A 13 4.19 5.89 -7.11
CA VAL A 13 3.81 7.27 -6.79
C VAL A 13 4.06 8.11 -8.04
N TRP A 14 3.07 8.90 -8.44
CA TRP A 14 3.20 9.74 -9.63
C TRP A 14 2.47 11.06 -9.46
N TYR A 15 2.99 12.05 -10.19
CA TYR A 15 2.35 13.34 -10.33
C TYR A 15 1.31 13.28 -11.45
N GLU A 16 0.08 13.73 -11.16
CA GLU A 16 -1.03 13.80 -12.10
C GLU A 16 -1.46 15.26 -12.26
N PRO A 17 -1.14 15.92 -13.40
CA PRO A 17 -1.59 17.27 -13.64
C PRO A 17 -3.11 17.27 -13.82
N SER A 18 -3.81 18.01 -12.96
CA SER A 18 -5.27 18.14 -13.03
C SER A 18 -5.67 19.60 -13.31
N PRO A 19 -6.83 19.85 -13.96
CA PRO A 19 -7.32 21.21 -14.18
C PRO A 19 -7.54 22.00 -12.88
N GLY A 20 -7.69 21.31 -11.75
CA GLY A 20 -7.91 21.90 -10.41
C GLY A 20 -6.64 22.06 -9.56
N GLY A 21 -5.45 21.70 -10.09
CA GLY A 21 -4.19 21.84 -9.39
C GLY A 21 -3.29 20.61 -9.46
N GLU A 22 -2.22 20.68 -8.67
CA GLU A 22 -1.17 19.68 -8.54
C GLU A 22 -1.62 18.51 -7.66
N ILE A 23 -1.72 17.31 -8.21
CA ILE A 23 -2.15 16.13 -7.45
C ILE A 23 -1.08 15.03 -7.49
N TRP A 24 -0.75 14.50 -6.31
CA TRP A 24 0.09 13.33 -6.15
C TRP A 24 -0.76 12.09 -5.92
N ARG A 25 -0.66 11.12 -6.83
CA ARG A 25 -1.34 9.85 -6.75
C ARG A 25 -0.40 8.76 -6.29
N ALA A 26 -0.98 7.73 -5.68
CA ALA A 26 -0.25 6.52 -5.38
C ALA A 26 -1.09 5.27 -5.67
N SER A 27 -0.42 4.16 -5.95
CA SER A 27 -1.04 2.84 -6.04
C SER A 27 -0.12 1.79 -5.43
N LEU A 28 -0.73 0.77 -4.85
CA LEU A 28 -0.06 -0.41 -4.33
C LEU A 28 -0.60 -1.64 -5.06
N SER A 29 0.27 -2.57 -5.45
CA SER A 29 -0.13 -3.85 -6.02
C SER A 29 0.51 -5.01 -5.26
N GLU A 30 -0.29 -6.02 -4.94
CA GLU A 30 0.12 -7.31 -4.37
C GLU A 30 -0.40 -8.42 -5.29
N GLY A 31 0.48 -8.99 -6.12
CA GLY A 31 0.05 -9.94 -7.15
C GLY A 31 -0.95 -9.31 -8.12
N GLU A 32 -2.19 -9.83 -8.14
CA GLU A 32 -3.28 -9.33 -8.99
C GLU A 32 -4.12 -8.23 -8.33
N GLU A 33 -4.02 -8.06 -7.00
CA GLU A 33 -4.77 -7.04 -6.26
C GLU A 33 -4.09 -5.67 -6.38
N ARG A 34 -4.90 -4.62 -6.53
CA ARG A 34 -4.41 -3.25 -6.68
C ARG A 34 -5.29 -2.25 -5.95
N HIS A 35 -4.66 -1.46 -5.08
CA HIS A 35 -5.26 -0.34 -4.37
C HIS A 35 -4.78 0.99 -4.95
N TYR A 36 -5.68 1.96 -5.06
CA TYR A 36 -5.39 3.30 -5.54
C TYR A 36 -5.67 4.33 -4.44
N PHE A 37 -4.79 5.31 -4.34
CA PHE A 37 -4.80 6.31 -3.29
C PHE A 37 -4.74 7.70 -3.92
N ALA A 38 -5.62 8.57 -3.42
CA ALA A 38 -5.72 9.94 -3.90
C ALA A 38 -4.54 10.82 -3.43
N GLU A 39 -3.84 10.40 -2.36
CA GLU A 39 -2.71 11.09 -1.72
C GLU A 39 -1.70 10.06 -1.16
N PRO A 40 -0.39 10.38 -1.10
CA PRO A 40 0.62 9.48 -0.54
C PRO A 40 0.45 9.14 0.94
N SER A 41 -0.14 10.03 1.75
CA SER A 41 -0.44 9.80 3.17
C SER A 41 -1.39 8.61 3.38
N ALA A 42 -2.40 8.48 2.52
CA ALA A 42 -3.36 7.38 2.56
C ALA A 42 -2.70 6.02 2.24
N LEU A 43 -1.73 5.99 1.32
CA LEU A 43 -0.90 4.81 1.07
C LEU A 43 -0.10 4.42 2.32
N THR A 44 0.55 5.39 2.98
CA THR A 44 1.34 5.12 4.19
C THR A 44 0.47 4.57 5.31
N ALA A 45 -0.72 5.14 5.54
CA ALA A 45 -1.65 4.66 6.54
C ALA A 45 -2.09 3.21 6.27
N PHE A 46 -2.40 2.88 5.02
CA PHE A 46 -2.74 1.52 4.59
C PHE A 46 -1.60 0.53 4.89
N LEU A 47 -0.36 0.87 4.51
CA LEU A 47 0.81 0.01 4.74
C LEU A 47 1.09 -0.21 6.23
N LEU A 48 0.92 0.81 7.06
CA LEU A 48 1.10 0.67 8.51
C LEU A 48 0.08 -0.31 9.10
N GLN A 49 -1.18 -0.22 8.67
CA GLN A 49 -2.23 -1.16 9.08
C GLN A 49 -1.90 -2.60 8.66
N GLU A 50 -1.52 -2.82 7.39
CA GLU A 50 -1.13 -4.16 6.90
C GLU A 50 0.02 -4.78 7.71
N MET A 51 0.98 -3.95 8.16
CA MET A 51 2.11 -4.38 8.98
C MET A 51 1.70 -4.75 10.41
N GLU A 52 0.69 -4.08 10.98
CA GLU A 52 0.13 -4.39 12.30
C GLU A 52 -0.68 -5.68 12.24
N GLU A 53 -1.57 -5.83 11.25
CA GLU A 53 -2.39 -7.02 11.05
C GLU A 53 -1.53 -8.26 10.79
N SER A 54 -0.49 -8.14 9.97
CA SER A 54 0.48 -9.24 9.73
C SER A 54 1.23 -9.68 11.00
N ARG A 55 1.30 -8.81 12.02
CA ARG A 55 1.98 -9.10 13.29
C ARG A 55 1.07 -9.82 14.29
N GLU A 56 -0.24 -9.58 14.25
CA GLU A 56 -1.22 -10.23 15.13
C GLU A 56 -1.55 -11.68 14.70
N GLU A 57 -1.31 -12.05 13.44
CA GLU A 57 -1.58 -13.40 12.92
C GLU A 57 -0.49 -14.46 13.21
N ALA A 58 0.62 -14.09 13.86
CA ALA A 58 1.66 -15.04 14.26
C ALA A 58 1.27 -15.76 15.57
N PRO A 59 1.00 -17.09 15.57
CA PRO A 59 0.76 -17.83 16.80
C PRO A 59 2.06 -17.96 17.60
N GLU A 60 1.96 -17.79 18.93
CA GLU A 60 3.05 -18.07 19.89
C GLU A 60 3.57 -19.52 19.81
#